data_AF-A0A101X4X1-F1
#
_entry.id   AF-A0A101X4X1-F1
#
_cell.length_a   1.000
_cell.length_b   1.000
_cell.length_c   1.000
_cell.angle_alpha   90.00
_cell.angle_beta   90.00
_cell.angle_gamma   90.00
#
_symmetry.space_group_name_H-M   'P 1'
#
loop_
_entity.id
_entity.type
_entity.pdbx_description
1 polymer ?
#
loop_
_entity_poly.entity_id
_entity_poly.type
_entity_poly.pdbx_seq_one_letter_code
_entity_poly.pdbx_strand_id
1 'polypeptide(L)'
;MIFVYSRAISEFWKVFGNVNDAIKAINAVKSKLSHEVFIIGDFGLDPQLAYILADIFDGLHTYNPIGFTTRGIKYSSIYETVSNELHKKGKLWAATVVPGHDNYLVSGTNRLIEPRRDGGYYLDSWDIALSSNPDWVLITSWNEWYENTQIEPSDCYGTTYLYLTRQQVRRFKGL
;
A
#
# COMPACT_ATOMS: atom_id res chain seq x y z
N MET A 1 14.71 0.77 6.69
CA MET A 1 13.66 0.84 5.65
C MET A 1 13.05 2.22 5.64
N ILE A 2 12.71 2.74 4.47
CA ILE A 2 12.07 4.04 4.27
C ILE A 2 10.87 3.86 3.33
N PHE A 3 9.71 4.38 3.68
CA PHE A 3 8.57 4.48 2.77
C PHE A 3 8.54 5.88 2.14
N VAL A 4 8.40 5.94 0.81
CA VAL A 4 8.31 7.20 0.07
C VAL A 4 6.88 7.36 -0.42
N TYR A 5 6.14 8.26 0.24
CA TYR A 5 4.72 8.48 -0.02
C TYR A 5 4.47 9.08 -1.40
N SER A 6 3.31 8.80 -1.99
CA SER A 6 2.96 9.21 -3.36
C SER A 6 3.03 10.72 -3.57
N ARG A 7 2.71 11.53 -2.55
CA ARG A 7 2.89 13.00 -2.60
C ARG A 7 4.36 13.43 -2.67
N ALA A 8 5.28 12.67 -2.09
CA ALA A 8 6.71 12.94 -2.26
C ALA A 8 7.16 12.53 -3.67
N ILE A 9 6.61 11.43 -4.20
CA ILE A 9 6.87 10.97 -5.58
C ILE A 9 6.35 11.97 -6.62
N SER A 10 5.25 12.68 -6.36
CA SER A 10 4.80 13.74 -7.30
C SER A 10 5.77 14.92 -7.38
N GLU A 11 6.47 15.24 -6.28
CA GLU A 11 7.52 16.26 -6.28
C GLU A 11 8.83 15.74 -6.87
N PHE A 12 9.10 14.44 -6.70
CA PHE A 12 10.28 13.75 -7.20
C PHE A 12 10.50 13.99 -8.71
N TRP A 13 9.43 13.91 -9.50
CA TRP A 13 9.51 14.14 -10.95
C TRP A 13 9.87 15.57 -11.34
N LYS A 14 9.50 16.56 -10.52
CA LYS A 14 9.88 17.96 -10.75
C LYS A 14 11.38 18.20 -10.54
N VAL A 15 12.03 17.36 -9.72
CA VAL A 15 13.45 17.49 -9.36
C VAL A 15 14.34 16.72 -10.32
N PHE A 16 14.04 15.44 -10.59
CA PHE A 16 14.95 14.57 -11.35
C PHE A 16 14.71 14.58 -12.86
N GLY A 17 13.52 14.98 -13.33
CA GLY A 17 13.19 15.12 -14.75
C GLY A 17 13.14 13.81 -15.56
N ASN A 18 13.83 12.74 -15.12
CA ASN A 18 13.80 11.41 -15.74
C ASN A 18 14.19 10.30 -14.73
N VAL A 19 13.94 9.04 -15.11
CA VAL A 19 14.18 7.84 -14.30
C VAL A 19 15.67 7.62 -14.01
N ASN A 20 16.55 7.90 -14.96
CA ASN A 20 17.99 7.64 -14.78
C ASN A 20 18.59 8.55 -13.71
N ASP A 21 18.22 9.82 -13.69
CA ASP A 21 18.72 10.78 -12.69
C ASP A 21 18.13 10.50 -11.31
N ALA A 22 16.88 10.04 -11.26
CA ALA A 22 16.26 9.50 -10.06
C ALA A 22 17.03 8.30 -9.48
N ILE A 23 17.37 7.31 -10.31
CA ILE A 23 18.17 6.14 -9.90
C ILE A 23 19.54 6.59 -9.38
N LYS A 24 20.23 7.49 -10.09
CA LYS A 24 21.53 8.03 -9.64
C LYS A 24 21.41 8.72 -8.29
N ALA A 25 20.37 9.52 -8.08
CA ALA A 25 20.15 10.22 -6.82
C ALA A 25 19.89 9.26 -5.65
N ILE A 26 19.01 8.27 -5.84
CA ILE A 26 18.75 7.23 -4.83
C ILE A 26 20.03 6.45 -4.49
N ASN A 27 20.81 6.05 -5.51
CA ASN A 27 22.07 5.35 -5.30
C ASN A 27 23.13 6.22 -4.60
N ALA A 28 23.18 7.52 -4.92
CA ALA A 28 24.08 8.47 -4.27
C ALA A 28 23.70 8.76 -2.80
N VAL A 29 22.41 8.68 -2.46
CA VAL A 29 21.96 8.74 -1.06
C VAL A 29 22.35 7.45 -0.34
N LYS A 30 22.03 6.29 -0.92
CA LYS A 30 22.35 4.98 -0.34
C LYS A 30 23.84 4.79 -0.07
N SER A 31 24.71 5.22 -0.99
CA SER A 31 26.17 5.08 -0.84
C SER A 31 26.75 5.87 0.34
N LYS A 32 26.03 6.86 0.86
CA LYS A 32 26.43 7.66 2.03
C LYS A 32 25.95 7.07 3.35
N LEU A 33 25.08 6.06 3.31
CA LEU A 33 24.54 5.43 4.50
C LEU A 33 25.49 4.33 4.97
N SER A 34 25.71 4.25 6.28
CA SER A 34 26.53 3.20 6.91
C SER A 34 25.83 1.84 6.98
N HIS A 35 24.55 1.79 6.61
CA HIS A 35 23.71 0.61 6.67
C HIS A 35 22.93 0.47 5.37
N GLU A 36 22.61 -0.77 5.01
CA GLU A 36 21.69 -1.04 3.92
C GLU A 36 20.29 -0.52 4.28
N VAL A 37 19.69 0.23 3.36
CA VAL A 37 18.35 0.78 3.52
C VAL A 37 17.50 0.36 2.33
N PHE A 38 16.44 -0.40 2.62
CA PHE A 38 15.33 -0.64 1.69
C PHE A 38 14.44 0.60 1.58
N ILE A 39 14.22 1.07 0.36
CA ILE A 39 13.34 2.19 0.04
C ILE A 39 12.14 1.65 -0.72
N ILE A 40 10.95 1.79 -0.14
CA ILE A 40 9.69 1.29 -0.68
C ILE A 40 8.86 2.48 -1.20
N GLY A 41 8.56 2.47 -2.50
CA GLY A 41 7.79 3.53 -3.16
C GLY A 41 6.28 3.31 -3.05
N ASP A 42 5.51 4.38 -2.92
CA ASP A 42 4.05 4.39 -3.06
C ASP A 42 3.64 4.75 -4.49
N PHE A 43 3.17 3.78 -5.28
CA PHE A 43 2.67 4.08 -6.64
C PHE A 43 1.25 4.70 -6.62
N GLY A 44 0.65 4.87 -5.44
CA GLY A 44 -0.66 5.46 -5.28
C GLY A 44 -1.71 4.67 -6.04
N LEU A 45 -2.50 5.37 -6.85
CA LEU A 45 -3.60 4.78 -7.61
C LEU A 45 -3.33 4.74 -9.13
N ASP A 46 -2.06 4.78 -9.53
CA ASP A 46 -1.62 4.71 -10.92
C ASP A 46 -0.76 3.44 -11.15
N PRO A 47 -1.36 2.37 -11.69
CA PRO A 47 -0.62 1.14 -11.99
C PRO A 47 0.49 1.32 -13.03
N GLN A 48 0.41 2.31 -13.92
CA GLN A 48 1.46 2.55 -14.92
C GLN A 48 2.72 3.11 -14.25
N LEU A 49 2.52 3.99 -13.25
CA LEU A 49 3.61 4.52 -12.44
C LEU A 49 4.38 3.41 -11.72
N ALA A 50 3.72 2.31 -11.32
CA ALA A 50 4.38 1.19 -10.66
C ALA A 50 5.54 0.60 -11.49
N TYR A 51 5.38 0.47 -12.81
CA TYR A 51 6.44 -0.06 -13.68
C TYR A 51 7.68 0.83 -13.70
N ILE A 52 7.47 2.15 -13.72
CA ILE A 52 8.54 3.15 -13.70
C ILE A 52 9.25 3.13 -12.34
N LEU A 53 8.48 3.09 -11.25
CA LEU A 53 9.01 3.11 -9.89
C LEU A 53 9.73 1.82 -9.52
N ALA A 54 9.40 0.69 -10.13
CA ALA A 54 10.07 -0.59 -9.93
C ALA A 54 11.56 -0.55 -10.34
N ASP A 55 11.93 0.34 -11.26
CA ASP A 55 13.33 0.56 -11.64
C ASP A 55 14.10 1.45 -10.65
N ILE A 56 13.38 2.23 -9.83
CA ILE A 56 13.94 3.25 -8.93
C ILE A 56 14.07 2.72 -7.50
N PHE A 57 13.04 2.05 -6.99
CA PHE A 57 12.94 1.64 -5.59
C PHE A 57 13.27 0.16 -5.39
N ASP A 58 13.44 -0.25 -4.13
CA ASP A 58 13.72 -1.65 -3.78
C ASP A 58 12.46 -2.50 -3.70
N GLY A 59 11.32 -1.84 -3.57
CA GLY A 59 10.00 -2.44 -3.59
C GLY A 59 8.93 -1.38 -3.70
N LEU A 60 7.69 -1.82 -3.86
CA LEU A 60 6.54 -0.91 -3.95
C LEU A 60 5.38 -1.37 -3.08
N HIS A 61 4.51 -0.41 -2.80
CA HIS A 61 3.19 -0.58 -2.21
C HIS A 61 2.23 0.47 -2.79
N THR A 62 0.96 0.36 -2.45
CA THR A 62 0.00 1.47 -2.52
C THR A 62 -0.58 1.70 -1.14
N TYR A 63 -0.54 2.92 -0.61
CA TYR A 63 -0.96 3.15 0.79
C TYR A 63 -2.45 2.88 1.02
N ASN A 64 -3.33 3.26 0.09
CA ASN A 64 -4.76 3.09 0.26
C ASN A 64 -5.42 2.63 -1.06
N PRO A 65 -5.67 1.32 -1.25
CA PRO A 65 -6.26 0.78 -2.48
C PRO A 65 -7.76 1.05 -2.63
N ILE A 66 -8.43 1.68 -1.65
CA ILE A 66 -9.88 1.97 -1.67
C ILE A 66 -10.28 2.74 -2.92
N GLY A 67 -9.44 3.67 -3.37
CA GLY A 67 -9.72 4.44 -4.58
C GLY A 67 -9.81 3.59 -5.85
N PHE A 68 -9.23 2.38 -5.89
CA PHE A 68 -9.56 1.44 -6.96
C PHE A 68 -11.00 0.93 -6.79
N THR A 69 -11.30 0.34 -5.63
CA THR A 69 -12.62 -0.23 -5.31
C THR A 69 -13.76 0.73 -5.62
N THR A 70 -13.69 1.97 -5.12
CA THR A 70 -14.76 2.96 -5.29
C THR A 70 -14.95 3.42 -6.74
N ARG A 71 -13.99 3.15 -7.62
CA ARG A 71 -14.06 3.40 -9.07
C ARG A 71 -14.49 2.16 -9.88
N GLY A 72 -14.90 1.06 -9.24
CA GLY A 72 -15.16 -0.21 -9.92
C GLY A 72 -13.87 -0.93 -10.38
N ILE A 73 -12.74 -0.46 -9.86
CA ILE A 73 -11.38 -1.00 -9.89
C ILE A 73 -11.20 -2.43 -9.40
N LYS A 74 -11.10 -3.47 -10.24
CA LYS A 74 -10.64 -4.78 -9.75
C LYS A 74 -9.14 -4.73 -9.44
N TYR A 75 -8.79 -4.28 -8.23
CA TYR A 75 -7.38 -4.12 -7.84
C TYR A 75 -6.65 -5.42 -7.56
N SER A 76 -7.33 -6.57 -7.55
CA SER A 76 -6.69 -7.89 -7.54
C SER A 76 -5.77 -8.08 -8.73
N SER A 77 -6.24 -7.74 -9.94
CA SER A 77 -5.42 -7.82 -11.15
C SER A 77 -4.27 -6.82 -11.14
N ILE A 78 -4.45 -5.66 -10.50
CA ILE A 78 -3.39 -4.66 -10.32
C ILE A 78 -2.31 -5.23 -9.39
N TYR A 79 -2.70 -5.76 -8.23
CA TYR A 79 -1.78 -6.34 -7.25
C TYR A 79 -1.00 -7.51 -7.85
N GLU A 80 -1.68 -8.43 -8.53
CA GLU A 80 -1.04 -9.55 -9.23
C GLU A 80 -0.03 -9.05 -10.28
N THR A 81 -0.41 -8.08 -11.09
CA THR A 81 0.45 -7.55 -12.16
C THR A 81 1.69 -6.84 -11.60
N VAL A 82 1.51 -5.99 -10.59
CA VAL A 82 2.61 -5.27 -9.94
C VAL A 82 3.54 -6.23 -9.18
N SER A 83 2.98 -7.20 -8.47
CA SER A 83 3.74 -8.25 -7.79
C SER A 83 4.63 -9.01 -8.77
N ASN A 84 4.04 -9.53 -9.85
CA ASN A 84 4.76 -10.26 -10.89
C ASN A 84 5.90 -9.43 -11.51
N GLU A 85 5.69 -8.13 -11.73
CA GLU A 85 6.72 -7.26 -12.28
C GLU A 85 7.87 -7.02 -11.30
N LEU A 86 7.56 -6.79 -10.03
CA LEU A 86 8.58 -6.60 -9.00
C LEU A 86 9.40 -7.87 -8.81
N HIS A 87 8.76 -9.03 -8.74
CA HIS A 87 9.45 -10.32 -8.60
C HIS A 87 10.36 -10.64 -9.79
N LYS A 88 9.94 -10.33 -11.03
CA LYS A 88 10.82 -10.45 -12.22
C LYS A 88 12.09 -9.60 -12.11
N LYS A 89 12.01 -8.47 -11.41
CA LYS A 89 13.15 -7.55 -11.18
C LYS A 89 13.89 -7.83 -9.87
N GLY A 90 13.51 -8.87 -9.12
CA GLY A 90 14.09 -9.16 -7.79
C GLY A 90 13.77 -8.09 -6.74
N LYS A 91 12.62 -7.41 -6.87
CA LYS A 91 12.15 -6.33 -6.00
C LYS A 91 11.05 -6.83 -5.07
N LEU A 92 10.87 -6.12 -3.96
CA LEU A 92 9.92 -6.46 -2.92
C LEU A 92 8.50 -5.97 -3.25
N TRP A 93 7.50 -6.85 -3.13
CA TRP A 93 6.10 -6.49 -3.19
C TRP A 93 5.47 -6.42 -1.78
N ALA A 94 5.03 -5.22 -1.39
CA ALA A 94 4.33 -4.97 -0.13
C ALA A 94 2.84 -4.69 -0.40
N ALA A 95 2.00 -5.73 -0.33
CA ALA A 95 0.56 -5.61 -0.56
C ALA A 95 -0.12 -4.94 0.63
N THR A 96 -0.99 -3.96 0.38
CA THR A 96 -1.72 -3.28 1.45
C THR A 96 -3.12 -3.85 1.62
N VAL A 97 -3.54 -4.05 2.86
CA VAL A 97 -4.92 -4.39 3.23
C VAL A 97 -5.56 -3.24 4.01
N VAL A 98 -6.87 -3.08 3.86
CA VAL A 98 -7.63 -1.98 4.48
C VAL A 98 -9.02 -2.48 4.88
N PRO A 99 -9.51 -2.18 6.10
CA PRO A 99 -10.76 -2.77 6.58
C PRO A 99 -12.03 -2.18 5.94
N GLY A 100 -11.89 -1.00 5.36
CA GLY A 100 -12.95 -0.15 4.80
C GLY A 100 -12.49 1.29 4.88
N HIS A 101 -13.31 2.23 4.43
CA HIS A 101 -12.96 3.65 4.43
C HIS A 101 -14.21 4.52 4.42
N ASP A 102 -14.18 5.62 5.17
CA ASP A 102 -15.17 6.69 5.08
C ASP A 102 -14.57 7.99 5.61
N ASN A 103 -14.24 8.91 4.71
CA ASN A 103 -13.66 10.22 5.04
C ASN A 103 -14.73 11.31 5.24
N TYR A 104 -15.94 10.96 5.68
CA TYR A 104 -17.05 11.92 5.85
C TYR A 104 -16.74 13.09 6.80
N LEU A 105 -15.78 12.94 7.72
CA LEU A 105 -15.33 14.00 8.63
C LEU A 105 -14.27 14.94 8.02
N VAL A 106 -13.73 14.60 6.84
CA VAL A 106 -12.66 15.38 6.19
C VAL A 106 -13.27 16.44 5.29
N SER A 107 -13.35 17.67 5.81
CA SER A 107 -13.83 18.83 5.05
C SER A 107 -12.94 19.14 3.85
N GLY A 108 -13.55 19.60 2.75
CA GLY A 108 -12.82 20.04 1.55
C GLY A 108 -12.35 18.91 0.62
N THR A 109 -12.80 17.67 0.87
CA THR A 109 -12.53 16.52 0.00
C THR A 109 -13.82 15.86 -0.48
N ASN A 110 -13.78 15.18 -1.62
CA ASN A 110 -14.90 14.34 -2.04
C ASN A 110 -14.99 13.13 -1.09
N ARG A 111 -16.21 12.82 -0.64
CA ARG A 111 -16.44 11.65 0.19
C ARG A 111 -16.19 10.37 -0.61
N LEU A 112 -15.24 9.58 -0.16
CA LEU A 112 -14.96 8.23 -0.59
C LEU A 112 -15.44 7.28 0.50
N ILE A 113 -16.34 6.37 0.14
CA ILE A 113 -16.91 5.41 1.07
C ILE A 113 -16.78 4.00 0.50
N GLU A 114 -16.25 3.11 1.33
CA GLU A 114 -16.30 1.67 1.12
C GLU A 114 -16.62 1.04 2.48
N PRO A 115 -17.82 0.47 2.64
CA PRO A 115 -18.25 -0.04 3.93
C PRO A 115 -17.43 -1.25 4.35
N ARG A 116 -17.18 -1.33 5.67
CA ARG A 116 -16.50 -2.45 6.31
C ARG A 116 -17.19 -3.81 6.12
N ARG A 117 -18.50 -3.82 5.84
CA ARG A 117 -19.36 -5.01 5.66
C ARG A 117 -19.19 -6.03 6.79
N ASP A 118 -19.22 -5.55 8.04
CA ASP A 118 -19.00 -6.36 9.25
C ASP A 118 -17.69 -7.19 9.20
N GLY A 119 -16.65 -6.64 8.58
CA GLY A 119 -15.36 -7.30 8.37
C GLY A 119 -15.22 -7.98 7.01
N GLY A 120 -16.31 -8.16 6.26
CA GLY A 120 -16.30 -8.75 4.93
C GLY A 120 -15.37 -8.04 3.95
N TYR A 121 -15.35 -6.70 3.96
CA TYR A 121 -14.41 -5.97 3.09
C TYR A 121 -12.95 -6.21 3.49
N TYR A 122 -12.66 -6.26 4.79
CA TYR A 122 -11.31 -6.52 5.26
C TYR A 122 -10.83 -7.91 4.83
N LEU A 123 -11.69 -8.92 4.94
CA LEU A 123 -11.40 -10.28 4.50
C LEU A 123 -11.15 -10.34 2.99
N ASP A 124 -11.99 -9.70 2.17
CA ASP A 124 -11.78 -9.60 0.73
C ASP A 124 -10.45 -8.91 0.40
N SER A 125 -10.10 -7.85 1.13
CA SER A 125 -8.82 -7.14 0.96
C SER A 125 -7.61 -8.03 1.30
N TRP A 126 -7.69 -8.82 2.36
CA TRP A 126 -6.68 -9.83 2.69
C TRP A 126 -6.59 -10.94 1.64
N ASP A 127 -7.71 -11.45 1.13
CA ASP A 127 -7.72 -12.47 0.08
C ASP A 127 -7.04 -11.97 -1.19
N ILE A 128 -7.32 -10.72 -1.58
CA ILE A 128 -6.65 -10.06 -2.70
C ILE A 128 -5.15 -9.94 -2.44
N ALA A 129 -4.75 -9.41 -1.29
CA ALA A 129 -3.35 -9.27 -0.93
C ALA A 129 -2.61 -10.61 -0.98
N LEU A 130 -3.14 -11.66 -0.33
CA LEU A 130 -2.52 -12.98 -0.29
C LEU A 130 -2.46 -13.67 -1.66
N SER A 131 -3.48 -13.50 -2.50
CA SER A 131 -3.47 -14.03 -3.88
C SER A 131 -2.40 -13.41 -4.76
N SER A 132 -1.91 -12.21 -4.41
CA SER A 132 -0.85 -11.52 -5.14
C SER A 132 0.56 -11.98 -4.79
N ASN A 133 0.72 -13.07 -4.03
CA ASN A 133 2.01 -13.58 -3.57
C ASN A 133 2.88 -12.48 -2.90
N PRO A 134 2.41 -11.82 -1.83
CA PRO A 134 3.10 -10.68 -1.25
C PRO A 134 4.35 -11.13 -0.48
N ASP A 135 5.44 -10.38 -0.61
CA ASP A 135 6.59 -10.55 0.29
C ASP A 135 6.24 -9.99 1.67
N TRP A 136 5.59 -8.83 1.70
CA TRP A 136 5.08 -8.18 2.92
C TRP A 136 3.62 -7.81 2.78
N VAL A 137 2.92 -7.76 3.92
CA VAL A 137 1.58 -7.17 4.01
C VAL A 137 1.62 -5.93 4.89
N LEU A 138 1.08 -4.83 4.39
CA LEU A 138 0.86 -3.59 5.12
C LEU A 138 -0.60 -3.46 5.51
N ILE A 139 -0.88 -2.91 6.68
CA ILE A 139 -2.25 -2.65 7.13
C ILE A 139 -2.45 -1.15 7.18
N THR A 140 -3.34 -0.65 6.33
CA THR A 140 -3.84 0.73 6.40
C THR A 140 -5.19 0.68 7.13
N SER A 141 -5.27 1.07 8.40
CA SER A 141 -4.20 1.61 9.26
C SER A 141 -4.37 1.14 10.70
N TRP A 142 -3.39 1.42 11.57
CA TRP A 142 -3.61 1.26 13.01
C TRP A 142 -4.74 2.19 13.49
N ASN A 143 -4.58 3.51 13.32
CA ASN A 143 -5.44 4.52 13.94
C ASN A 143 -5.69 5.79 13.09
N GLU A 144 -5.84 5.67 11.77
CA GLU A 144 -6.26 6.81 10.94
C GLU A 144 -7.78 6.99 11.00
N TRP A 145 -8.23 7.64 12.07
CA TRP A 145 -9.64 7.83 12.40
C TRP A 145 -10.39 8.74 11.41
N TYR A 146 -9.71 9.73 10.81
CA TYR A 146 -10.36 10.65 9.88
C TYR A 146 -10.76 10.00 8.56
N GLU A 147 -10.03 8.96 8.14
CA GLU A 147 -10.35 8.14 6.96
C GLU A 147 -11.18 6.90 7.33
N ASN A 148 -11.43 6.67 8.63
CA ASN A 148 -12.11 5.50 9.18
C ASN A 148 -11.46 4.17 8.72
N THR A 149 -10.13 4.12 8.61
CA THR A 149 -9.35 2.92 8.20
C THR A 149 -8.71 2.17 9.37
N GLN A 150 -8.92 2.63 10.61
CA GLN A 150 -8.36 2.08 11.83
C GLN A 150 -8.72 0.61 12.09
N ILE A 151 -7.76 -0.16 12.58
CA ILE A 151 -7.97 -1.46 13.23
C ILE A 151 -7.89 -1.37 14.76
N GLU A 152 -7.49 -0.21 15.29
CA GLU A 152 -7.53 0.12 16.71
C GLU A 152 -8.93 -0.14 17.29
N PRO A 153 -9.04 -0.72 18.50
CA PRO A 153 -10.33 -0.95 19.12
C PRO A 153 -11.15 0.33 19.28
N SER A 154 -12.46 0.20 19.05
CA SER A 154 -13.40 1.33 19.10
C SER A 154 -14.73 0.92 19.73
N ASP A 155 -15.55 1.88 20.13
CA ASP A 155 -16.91 1.58 20.60
C ASP A 155 -17.76 0.93 19.50
N CYS A 156 -17.55 1.31 18.23
CA CYS A 156 -18.30 0.78 17.11
C CYS A 156 -17.88 -0.65 16.69
N TYR A 157 -16.61 -1.02 16.88
CA TYR A 157 -16.04 -2.25 16.32
C TYR A 157 -15.44 -3.20 17.36
N GLY A 158 -15.33 -2.76 18.62
CA GLY A 158 -14.66 -3.48 19.69
C GLY A 158 -13.26 -3.92 19.25
N THR A 159 -12.90 -5.16 19.51
CA THR A 159 -11.61 -5.76 19.13
C THR A 159 -11.68 -6.58 17.84
N THR A 160 -12.79 -6.51 17.10
CA THR A 160 -13.07 -7.36 15.92
C THR A 160 -11.93 -7.34 14.90
N TYR A 161 -11.42 -6.15 14.55
CA TYR A 161 -10.36 -6.02 13.55
C TYR A 161 -9.02 -6.58 14.02
N LEU A 162 -8.71 -6.53 15.33
CA LEU A 162 -7.52 -7.20 15.86
C LEU A 162 -7.62 -8.73 15.75
N TYR A 163 -8.81 -9.29 16.00
CA TYR A 163 -9.06 -10.72 15.83
C TYR A 163 -8.94 -11.16 14.37
N LEU A 164 -9.54 -10.39 13.44
CA LEU A 164 -9.42 -10.64 12.00
C LEU A 164 -7.95 -10.54 11.56
N THR A 165 -7.23 -9.46 11.92
CA THR A 165 -5.80 -9.32 11.62
C THR A 165 -5.01 -10.52 12.14
N ARG A 166 -5.25 -10.98 13.37
CA ARG A 166 -4.57 -12.16 13.92
C ARG A 166 -4.80 -13.40 13.06
N GLN A 167 -6.03 -13.67 12.64
CA GLN A 167 -6.35 -14.83 11.78
C GLN A 167 -5.66 -14.73 10.43
N GLN A 168 -5.68 -13.55 9.81
CA GLN A 168 -5.12 -13.33 8.49
C GLN A 168 -3.58 -13.33 8.48
N VAL A 169 -2.94 -12.83 9.54
CA VAL A 169 -1.49 -12.94 9.72
C VAL A 169 -1.05 -14.41 9.87
N ARG A 170 -1.86 -15.29 10.46
CA ARG A 170 -1.56 -16.74 10.47
C ARG A 170 -1.63 -17.33 9.06
N ARG A 171 -2.66 -16.99 8.29
CA ARG A 171 -2.76 -17.37 6.87
C ARG A 171 -1.54 -16.91 6.07
N PHE A 172 -1.13 -15.65 6.22
CA PHE A 172 0.07 -15.10 5.58
C PHE A 172 1.35 -15.88 5.93
N LYS A 173 1.49 -16.27 7.20
CA LYS A 173 2.65 -17.03 7.69
C LYS A 173 2.59 -18.55 7.41
N GLY A 174 1.49 -19.05 6.83
CA GLY A 174 1.27 -20.49 6.65
C GLY A 174 1.10 -21.27 7.96
N LEU A 175 0.49 -20.66 8.98
CA LEU A 175 0.30 -21.19 10.35
C LEU A 175 -1.14 -21.56 10.69
#